data_AF-A0A7S7M8L2-F1
#
_entry.id   AF-A0A7S7M8L2-F1
#
_cell.length_a   1.000
_cell.length_b   1.000
_cell.length_c   1.000
_cell.angle_alpha   90.00
_cell.angle_beta   90.00
_cell.angle_gamma   90.00
#
_symmetry.space_group_name_H-M   'P 1'
#
loop_
_entity.id
_entity.type
_entity.pdbx_description
1 polymer ?
#
loop_
_entity_poly.entity_id
_entity_poly.type
_entity_poly.pdbx_seq_one_letter_code
_entity_poly.pdbx_strand_id
1 'polypeptide(L)' 'MGKVISFGNKLTALEFFSGIGLARTGLEQAGVNTIWTNDFDSTKCAMYQQQWGVPSSIMRTSIKLIP' A
#
# COMPACT_ATOMS: atom_id res chain seq x y z
N MET A 1 12.32 -2.67 -29.67
CA MET A 1 12.35 -3.75 -28.65
C MET A 1 12.48 -3.10 -27.28
N GLY A 2 11.43 -3.11 -26.46
CA GLY A 2 11.43 -2.44 -25.15
C GLY A 2 12.28 -3.19 -24.12
N LYS A 3 13.09 -2.47 -23.35
CA LYS A 3 13.96 -3.02 -22.30
C LYS A 3 13.07 -3.50 -21.13
N VAL A 4 12.99 -4.81 -20.93
CA VAL A 4 12.35 -5.41 -19.74
C VAL A 4 13.27 -5.14 -18.53
N ILE A 5 12.74 -4.45 -17.53
CA ILE A 5 13.45 -4.20 -16.27
C ILE A 5 12.98 -5.28 -15.27
N SER A 6 13.92 -6.11 -14.79
CA SER A 6 13.67 -7.10 -13.75
C SER A 6 13.82 -6.45 -12.37
N PHE A 7 12.73 -6.36 -11.62
CA PHE A 7 12.75 -6.05 -10.20
C PHE A 7 13.00 -7.37 -9.46
N GLY A 8 13.92 -7.44 -8.49
CA GLY A 8 14.19 -8.67 -7.74
C GLY A 8 12.93 -9.31 -7.10
N ASN A 9 13.01 -10.59 -6.69
CA ASN A 9 11.90 -11.50 -6.32
C ASN A 9 11.00 -11.11 -5.11
N LYS A 10 10.63 -9.83 -4.89
CA LYS A 10 9.59 -9.46 -3.92
C LYS A 10 8.31 -9.06 -4.64
N LEU A 11 7.25 -9.82 -4.38
CA LEU A 11 5.91 -9.48 -4.83
C LEU A 11 5.47 -8.16 -4.19
N THR A 12 4.64 -7.40 -4.91
CA THR A 12 4.08 -6.13 -4.43
C THR A 12 2.56 -6.16 -4.45
N ALA A 13 1.93 -5.38 -3.57
CA ALA A 13 0.48 -5.26 -3.47
C ALA A 13 0.00 -3.80 -3.47
N LEU A 14 -1.20 -3.60 -4.00
CA LEU A 14 -2.03 -2.41 -3.80
C LEU A 14 -3.19 -2.82 -2.88
N GLU A 15 -3.36 -2.13 -1.76
CA GLU A 15 -4.38 -2.47 -0.77
C GLU A 15 -5.54 -1.47 -0.84
N PHE A 16 -6.63 -1.85 -1.51
CA PHE A 16 -7.84 -1.04 -1.57
C PHE A 16 -8.69 -1.22 -0.32
N PHE A 17 -9.28 -0.13 0.17
CA PHE A 17 -10.15 -0.14 1.37
C PHE A 17 -9.43 -0.77 2.57
N SER A 18 -8.20 -0.34 2.81
CA SER A 18 -7.26 -1.02 3.70
C SER A 18 -7.67 -1.03 5.17
N GLY A 19 -8.62 -0.18 5.57
CA GLY A 19 -8.86 0.13 6.95
C GLY A 19 -7.54 0.54 7.62
N ILE A 20 -7.19 -0.18 8.69
CA ILE A 20 -5.95 0.03 9.45
C ILE A 20 -4.81 -0.95 9.08
N GLY A 21 -4.99 -1.77 8.05
CA GLY A 21 -3.91 -2.58 7.45
C GLY A 21 -3.80 -4.03 7.90
N LEU A 22 -4.93 -4.71 8.16
CA LEU A 22 -4.90 -6.15 8.47
C LEU A 22 -4.45 -7.01 7.28
N ALA A 23 -4.85 -6.66 6.05
CA ALA A 23 -4.41 -7.40 4.87
C ALA A 23 -2.90 -7.20 4.64
N ARG A 24 -2.40 -5.97 4.83
CA ARG A 24 -0.95 -5.70 4.85
C ARG A 24 -0.18 -6.57 5.84
N THR A 25 -0.68 -6.77 7.05
CA THR A 25 -0.02 -7.67 8.02
C THR A 25 0.21 -9.07 7.45
N GLY A 26 -0.80 -9.66 6.81
CA GLY A 26 -0.65 -10.98 6.17
C GLY A 26 0.27 -10.95 4.95
N LEU A 27 0.18 -9.89 4.15
CA LEU A 27 1.04 -9.68 2.97
C LEU A 27 2.52 -9.56 3.36
N GLU A 28 2.86 -8.77 4.38
CA GLU A 28 4.24 -8.64 4.84
C GLU A 28 4.79 -9.95 5.40
N GLN A 29 3.98 -10.73 6.12
CA GLN A 29 4.35 -12.08 6.58
C GLN A 29 4.63 -13.04 5.42
N ALA A 30 3.90 -12.88 4.30
CA ALA A 30 4.13 -13.63 3.06
C ALA A 30 5.28 -13.06 2.18
N GLY A 31 5.98 -12.03 2.65
CA GLY A 31 7.07 -11.38 1.90
C GLY A 31 6.60 -10.44 0.78
N VAL A 32 5.31 -10.08 0.76
CA VAL A 32 4.71 -9.15 -0.20
C VAL A 32 4.80 -7.72 0.34
N ASN A 33 5.33 -6.80 -0.46
CA ASN A 33 5.47 -5.40 -0.08
C ASN A 33 4.24 -4.57 -0.52
N THR A 34 3.56 -3.92 0.41
CA THR A 34 2.45 -3.02 0.07
C THR A 34 3.03 -1.66 -0.35
N ILE A 35 2.84 -1.29 -1.62
CA ILE A 35 3.45 -0.08 -2.20
C ILE A 35 2.45 1.07 -2.35
N TRP A 36 1.17 0.81 -2.13
CA TRP A 36 0.11 1.81 -2.16
C TRP A 36 -1.12 1.26 -1.43
N THR A 37 -1.86 2.16 -0.80
CA THR A 37 -3.07 1.83 -0.09
C THR A 37 -4.04 3.01 -0.05
N ASN A 38 -5.33 2.72 0.09
CA ASN A 38 -6.32 3.74 0.35
C ASN A 38 -7.41 3.30 1.33
N ASP A 39 -7.96 4.30 2.03
CA ASP A 39 -9.24 4.21 2.71
C ASP A 39 -9.96 5.57 2.56
N PHE A 40 -11.27 5.65 2.75
CA PHE A 40 -11.97 6.95 2.69
C PHE A 40 -12.01 7.65 4.05
N ASP A 41 -11.81 6.89 5.12
CA ASP A 41 -11.83 7.38 6.50
C ASP A 41 -10.44 7.91 6.89
N SER A 42 -10.34 9.22 7.16
CA SER A 42 -9.09 9.88 7.53
C SER A 42 -8.50 9.38 8.84
N THR A 43 -9.32 8.94 9.78
CA THR A 43 -8.87 8.39 11.06
C THR A 43 -8.21 7.04 10.83
N LYS A 44 -8.80 6.18 9.98
CA LYS A 44 -8.15 4.92 9.57
C LYS A 44 -6.86 5.16 8.80
N CYS A 45 -6.83 6.16 7.92
CA CYS A 45 -5.61 6.57 7.22
C CYS A 45 -4.49 6.94 8.21
N ALA A 46 -4.79 7.80 9.19
CA ALA A 46 -3.80 8.22 10.19
C ALA A 46 -3.29 7.03 11.03
N MET A 47 -4.19 6.14 11.46
CA MET A 47 -3.82 4.90 12.17
C MET A 47 -2.93 4.01 11.32
N TYR A 48 -3.26 3.81 10.04
CA TYR A 48 -2.45 3.05 9.09
C TYR A 48 -1.05 3.68 8.94
N GLN A 49 -0.97 4.99 8.74
CA GLN A 49 0.30 5.70 8.58
C GLN A 49 1.19 5.57 9.83
N GLN A 50 0.60 5.70 11.01
CA GLN A 50 1.31 5.52 12.29
C GLN A 50 1.80 4.08 12.46
N GLN A 51 0.95 3.09 12.19
CA GLN A 51 1.28 1.67 12.34
C GLN A 51 2.43 1.25 11.42
N TRP A 52 2.43 1.73 10.17
CA TRP A 52 3.35 1.27 9.13
C TRP A 52 4.48 2.25 8.80
N GLY A 53 4.53 3.41 9.47
CA GLY A 53 5.51 4.46 9.22
C GLY A 53 5.49 4.99 7.78
N VAL A 54 4.33 5.00 7.13
CA VAL A 54 4.22 5.36 5.70
C VAL A 54 3.70 6.77 5.48
N PRO A 55 4.24 7.49 4.48
CA PRO A 55 3.77 8.83 4.13
C PRO A 55 2.43 8.81 3.37
N SER A 56 1.80 9.99 3.24
CA SER A 56 0.58 10.18 2.43
C SER A 56 0.78 9.95 0.93
N SER A 57 2.02 9.72 0.45
CA SER A 57 2.27 9.26 -0.91
C SER A 57 1.91 7.79 -1.11
N ILE A 58 1.98 6.98 -0.04
CA ILE A 58 1.62 5.56 -0.01
C ILE A 58 0.17 5.38 0.45
N MET A 59 -0.25 6.07 1.53
CA MET A 59 -1.62 6.02 2.06
C MET A 59 -2.47 7.20 1.58
N ARG A 60 -3.57 6.90 0.90
CA ARG A 60 -4.47 7.91 0.30
C ARG A 60 -5.87 7.86 0.93
N THR A 61 -6.47 9.02 1.12
CA THR A 61 -7.88 9.17 1.54
C THR A 61 -8.90 9.00 0.40
N SER A 62 -8.44 8.73 -0.83
CA SER A 62 -9.31 8.63 -2.01
C SER A 62 -8.72 7.75 -3.10
N ILE A 63 -9.60 7.14 -3.91
CA ILE A 63 -9.25 6.47 -5.17
C ILE A 63 -9.22 7.53 -6.28
N LYS A 64 -8.31 8.50 -6.17
CA LYS A 64 -7.84 9.19 -7.38
C LYS A 64 -6.62 8.43 -7.85
N LEU A 65 -6.83 7.52 -8.81
CA LEU A 65 -5.74 6.97 -9.60
C LEU A 65 -5.03 8.19 -10.23
N ILE A 66 -3.77 8.39 -9.86
CA ILE A 66 -2.94 9.41 -10.48
C ILE A 66 -2.75 8.95 -11.94
N PRO A 67 -3.12 9.76 -12.95
CA PRO A 67 -2.78 9.47 -14.34
C PRO A 67 -1.26 9.40 -14.56
#